data_AF-A0A2D9S0G3-F1
#
_entry.id   AF-A0A2D9S0G3-F1
#
_cell.length_a   1.000
_cell.length_b   1.000
_cell.length_c   1.000
_cell.angle_alpha   90.00
_cell.angle_beta   90.00
_cell.angle_gamma   90.00
#
_symmetry.space_group_name_H-M   'P 1'
#
loop_
_entity.id
_entity.type
_entity.pdbx_description
1 polymer ?
#
loop_
_entity_poly.entity_id
_entity_poly.type
_entity_poly.pdbx_seq_one_letter_code
_entity_poly.pdbx_strand_id
1 'polypeptide(L)'
;MKQIVALFLLAMSLYYIYLGWRVLSTKRPFIVSSALLMSFALLIYLVQVVREAVRVLQTGSLEGKEIILLAVTIYLGVKCWRQRRSYQVIGMADDFTPALKSALTHNHLNYCEQPGIIKVPALPGAIGYQSKDSKKETLFNFKGSFSTTTIINVIQQLEQYFTTHPFVIDKKAAYEICGLGMISLTISLTLLFY
;
A
#
# COMPACT_ATOMS: atom_id res chain seq x y z
N MET A 1 -10.88 -0.28 -25.11
CA MET A 1 -9.69 -0.17 -24.24
C MET A 1 -9.58 1.13 -23.46
N LYS A 2 -9.79 2.33 -24.06
CA LYS A 2 -9.81 3.60 -23.30
C LYS A 2 -10.80 3.58 -22.13
N GLN A 3 -12.01 3.09 -22.37
CA GLN A 3 -13.05 2.89 -21.35
C GLN A 3 -12.61 1.93 -20.22
N ILE A 4 -11.85 0.88 -20.53
CA ILE A 4 -11.36 -0.07 -19.51
C ILE A 4 -10.34 0.64 -18.60
N VAL A 5 -9.36 1.32 -19.18
CA VAL A 5 -8.37 2.11 -18.41
C VAL A 5 -9.07 3.16 -17.55
N ALA A 6 -10.08 3.84 -18.10
CA ALA A 6 -10.84 4.81 -17.36
C ALA A 6 -11.64 4.18 -16.21
N LEU A 7 -12.34 3.07 -16.43
CA LEU A 7 -13.04 2.35 -15.36
C LEU A 7 -12.08 1.88 -14.24
N PHE A 8 -10.88 1.42 -14.59
CA PHE A 8 -9.85 1.11 -13.60
C PHE A 8 -9.40 2.35 -12.82
N LEU A 9 -9.12 3.47 -13.50
CA LEU A 9 -8.78 4.74 -12.84
C LEU A 9 -9.93 5.26 -11.96
N LEU A 10 -11.17 5.05 -12.36
CA LEU A 10 -12.35 5.39 -11.57
C LEU A 10 -12.39 4.58 -10.28
N ALA A 11 -12.30 3.24 -10.37
CA ALA A 11 -12.28 2.37 -9.19
C ALA A 11 -11.14 2.75 -8.24
N MET A 12 -9.97 3.06 -8.81
CA MET A 12 -8.81 3.54 -8.08
C MET A 12 -9.03 4.86 -7.35
N SER A 13 -9.62 5.82 -8.06
CA SER A 13 -9.92 7.13 -7.50
C SER A 13 -10.86 7.01 -6.30
N LEU A 14 -11.92 6.21 -6.43
CA LEU A 14 -12.90 5.97 -5.36
C LEU A 14 -12.24 5.26 -4.18
N TYR A 15 -11.36 4.29 -4.44
CA TYR A 15 -10.62 3.59 -3.40
C TYR A 15 -9.71 4.54 -2.61
N TYR A 16 -8.91 5.38 -3.29
CA TYR A 16 -8.06 6.35 -2.61
C TYR A 16 -8.87 7.40 -1.84
N ILE A 17 -9.92 7.96 -2.44
CA ILE A 17 -10.82 8.89 -1.74
C ILE A 17 -11.41 8.23 -0.49
N TYR A 18 -11.87 7.00 -0.59
CA TYR A 18 -12.39 6.23 0.55
C TYR A 18 -11.34 6.07 1.66
N LEU A 19 -10.11 5.69 1.31
CA LEU A 19 -9.02 5.53 2.28
C LEU A 19 -8.70 6.82 3.03
N GLY A 20 -8.55 7.94 2.32
CA GLY A 20 -8.27 9.24 2.94
C GLY A 20 -9.47 9.75 3.75
N TRP A 21 -10.68 9.62 3.21
CA TRP A 21 -11.92 10.00 3.90
C TRP A 21 -12.13 9.20 5.19
N ARG A 22 -11.82 7.90 5.21
CA ARG A 22 -11.92 7.06 6.40
C ARG A 22 -11.10 7.65 7.56
N VAL A 23 -9.87 8.09 7.33
CA VAL A 23 -9.03 8.71 8.38
C VAL A 23 -9.62 10.02 8.86
N LEU A 24 -10.05 10.87 7.92
CA LEU A 24 -10.58 12.19 8.25
C LEU A 24 -11.91 12.11 9.02
N SER A 25 -12.78 11.17 8.65
CA SER A 25 -14.09 10.99 9.27
C SER A 25 -14.01 10.24 10.61
N THR A 26 -13.32 9.11 10.64
CA THR A 26 -13.23 8.28 11.87
C THR A 26 -12.23 8.81 12.87
N LYS A 27 -11.30 9.67 12.44
CA LYS A 27 -10.15 10.14 13.23
C LYS A 27 -9.39 8.96 13.84
N ARG A 28 -9.20 7.89 13.07
CA ARG A 28 -8.47 6.69 13.48
C ARG A 28 -7.45 6.29 12.42
N PRO A 29 -6.26 5.84 12.82
CA PRO A 29 -5.31 5.28 11.89
C PRO A 29 -5.80 3.93 11.37
N PHE A 30 -5.30 3.53 10.20
CA PHE A 30 -5.60 2.22 9.63
C PHE A 30 -4.38 1.65 8.92
N ILE A 31 -4.40 0.33 8.70
CA ILE A 31 -3.32 -0.40 8.05
C ILE A 31 -3.72 -0.72 6.61
N VAL A 32 -2.80 -0.49 5.68
CA VAL A 32 -2.98 -0.87 4.28
C VAL A 32 -1.77 -1.64 3.77
N SER A 33 -2.02 -2.64 2.95
CA SER A 33 -0.95 -3.39 2.26
C SER A 33 -0.27 -2.48 1.24
N SER A 34 1.05 -2.32 1.36
CA SER A 34 1.83 -1.56 0.38
C SER A 34 1.80 -2.22 -1.00
N ALA A 35 1.77 -3.55 -1.05
CA ALA A 35 1.63 -4.29 -2.29
C ALA A 35 0.28 -4.04 -2.97
N LEU A 36 -0.81 -3.89 -2.20
CA LEU A 36 -2.12 -3.58 -2.74
C LEU A 36 -2.11 -2.18 -3.39
N LEU A 37 -1.57 -1.18 -2.69
CA LEU A 37 -1.44 0.17 -3.25
C LEU A 37 -0.62 0.19 -4.56
N MET A 38 0.47 -0.58 -4.62
CA MET A 38 1.30 -0.68 -5.83
C MET A 38 0.72 -1.57 -6.93
N SER A 39 -0.09 -2.58 -6.58
CA SER A 39 -0.70 -3.49 -7.56
C SER A 39 -1.63 -2.76 -8.52
N PHE A 40 -2.19 -1.65 -8.08
CA PHE A 40 -3.04 -0.83 -8.91
C PHE A 40 -2.29 -0.10 -10.01
N ALA A 41 -1.12 0.46 -9.70
CA ALA A 41 -0.23 1.00 -10.71
C ALA A 41 0.17 -0.11 -11.69
N LEU A 42 0.57 -1.28 -11.17
CA LEU A 42 0.94 -2.43 -12.00
C LEU A 42 -0.18 -2.86 -12.96
N LEU A 43 -1.44 -2.90 -12.50
CA LEU A 43 -2.59 -3.26 -13.33
C LEU A 43 -2.80 -2.26 -14.47
N ILE A 44 -2.66 -0.96 -14.22
CA ILE A 44 -2.76 0.07 -15.27
C ILE A 44 -1.67 -0.14 -16.32
N TYR A 45 -0.43 -0.36 -15.88
CA TYR A 45 0.70 -0.61 -16.78
C TYR A 45 0.51 -1.91 -17.58
N LEU A 46 -0.01 -2.98 -16.97
CA LEU A 46 -0.34 -4.22 -17.68
C LEU A 46 -1.37 -4.00 -18.80
N VAL A 47 -2.44 -3.25 -18.53
CA VAL A 47 -3.44 -2.91 -19.56
C VAL A 47 -2.80 -2.12 -20.72
N GLN A 48 -1.88 -1.19 -20.40
CA GLN A 48 -1.15 -0.44 -21.42
C GLN A 48 -0.20 -1.34 -22.22
N VAL A 49 0.52 -2.26 -21.57
CA VAL A 49 1.43 -3.20 -22.25
C VAL A 49 0.66 -4.10 -23.22
N VAL A 50 -0.49 -4.65 -22.80
CA VAL A 50 -1.33 -5.47 -23.68
C VAL A 50 -1.79 -4.66 -24.90
N ARG A 51 -2.17 -3.39 -24.71
CA ARG A 51 -2.54 -2.51 -25.82
C ARG A 51 -1.41 -2.31 -26.81
N GLU A 52 -0.22 -1.98 -26.32
CA GLU A 52 0.92 -1.72 -27.19
C GLU A 52 1.40 -3.03 -27.86
N ALA A 53 1.33 -4.17 -27.19
CA ALA A 53 1.62 -5.47 -27.81
C ALA A 53 0.67 -5.79 -28.98
N VAL A 54 -0.63 -5.49 -28.84
CA VAL A 54 -1.60 -5.63 -29.95
C VAL A 54 -1.27 -4.66 -31.09
N ARG A 55 -0.91 -3.42 -30.78
CA ARG A 55 -0.46 -2.44 -31.80
C ARG A 55 0.75 -2.98 -32.56
N VAL A 56 1.80 -3.41 -31.86
CA VAL A 56 3.02 -3.94 -32.47
C VAL A 56 2.73 -5.18 -33.33
N LEU A 57 1.83 -6.06 -32.89
CA LEU A 57 1.41 -7.22 -33.69
C LEU A 57 0.72 -6.79 -35.00
N GLN A 58 -0.07 -5.72 -34.97
CA GLN A 58 -0.81 -5.19 -36.13
C GLN A 58 0.06 -4.36 -37.07
N THR A 59 1.00 -3.58 -36.54
CA THR A 59 1.80 -2.63 -37.33
C THR A 59 3.21 -3.13 -37.64
N GLY A 60 3.68 -4.17 -36.96
CA GLY A 60 5.03 -4.72 -37.10
C GLY A 60 6.16 -3.79 -36.63
N SER A 61 5.82 -2.61 -36.10
CA SER A 61 6.77 -1.59 -35.67
C SER A 61 6.87 -1.55 -34.15
N LEU A 62 8.07 -1.74 -33.63
CA LEU A 62 8.41 -1.59 -32.22
C LEU A 62 9.12 -0.25 -32.04
N GLU A 63 8.56 0.65 -31.24
CA GLU A 63 9.21 1.91 -30.88
C GLU A 63 9.87 1.81 -29.49
N GLY A 64 10.65 2.82 -29.12
CA GLY A 64 11.32 2.84 -27.81
C GLY A 64 10.34 2.94 -26.63
N LYS A 65 9.13 3.47 -26.85
CA LYS A 65 8.11 3.67 -25.81
C LYS A 65 7.62 2.33 -25.26
N GLU A 66 7.41 1.33 -26.11
CA GLU A 66 6.94 0.00 -25.73
C GLU A 66 7.95 -0.74 -24.85
N ILE A 67 9.24 -0.59 -25.17
CA ILE A 67 10.35 -1.15 -24.37
C ILE A 67 10.38 -0.53 -22.97
N ILE A 68 10.27 0.81 -22.89
CA ILE A 68 10.23 1.52 -21.61
C ILE A 68 9.02 1.09 -20.79
N LEU A 69 7.85 0.98 -21.41
CA LEU A 69 6.61 0.57 -20.75
C LEU A 69 6.73 -0.85 -20.16
N LEU A 70 7.31 -1.79 -20.92
CA LEU A 70 7.56 -3.15 -20.46
C LEU A 70 8.54 -3.17 -19.28
N ALA A 71 9.64 -2.41 -19.37
CA ALA A 71 10.63 -2.32 -18.30
C ALA A 71 10.03 -1.74 -16.99
N VAL A 72 9.21 -0.70 -17.10
CA VAL A 72 8.48 -0.12 -15.96
C VAL A 72 7.52 -1.14 -15.35
N THR A 73 6.81 -1.91 -16.18
CA THR A 73 5.88 -2.95 -15.72
C THR A 73 6.60 -4.05 -14.93
N ILE A 74 7.75 -4.53 -15.44
CA ILE A 74 8.59 -5.52 -14.75
C ILE A 74 9.10 -4.97 -13.42
N TYR A 75 9.60 -3.73 -13.42
CA TYR A 75 10.06 -3.06 -12.20
C TYR A 75 8.96 -2.97 -11.14
N LEU A 76 7.75 -2.57 -11.54
CA LEU A 76 6.59 -2.53 -10.65
C LEU A 76 6.21 -3.92 -10.15
N GLY A 77 6.26 -4.95 -11.00
CA GLY A 77 6.02 -6.34 -10.60
C GLY A 77 6.98 -6.83 -9.51
N VAL A 78 8.28 -6.56 -9.69
CA VAL A 78 9.32 -6.88 -8.70
C VAL A 78 9.10 -6.09 -7.41
N LYS A 79 8.73 -4.81 -7.49
CA LYS A 79 8.42 -3.99 -6.30
C LYS A 79 7.19 -4.51 -5.55
N CYS A 80 6.09 -4.84 -6.25
CA CYS A 80 4.91 -5.46 -5.66
C CYS A 80 5.27 -6.75 -4.93
N TRP A 81 6.08 -7.63 -5.56
CA TRP A 81 6.57 -8.85 -4.93
C TRP A 81 7.34 -8.58 -3.64
N ARG A 82 8.32 -7.67 -3.68
CA ARG A 82 9.12 -7.30 -2.50
C ARG A 82 8.29 -6.67 -1.38
N GLN A 83 7.18 -6.03 -1.71
CA GLN A 83 6.30 -5.35 -0.75
C GLN A 83 5.12 -6.21 -0.27
N ARG A 84 5.01 -7.49 -0.66
CA ARG A 84 3.88 -8.37 -0.27
C ARG A 84 3.68 -8.51 1.23
N ARG A 85 4.72 -8.29 2.02
CA ARG A 85 4.71 -8.36 3.48
C ARG A 85 4.94 -7.01 4.15
N SER A 86 4.89 -5.94 3.35
CA SER A 86 5.02 -4.56 3.81
C SER A 86 3.65 -3.91 3.93
N TYR A 87 3.49 -3.18 5.02
CA TYR A 87 2.26 -2.50 5.38
C TYR A 87 2.58 -1.06 5.76
N GLN A 88 1.63 -0.18 5.46
CA GLN A 88 1.68 1.22 5.83
C GLN A 88 0.58 1.50 6.85
N VAL A 89 0.94 2.21 7.91
CA VAL A 89 -0.03 2.80 8.83
C VAL A 89 -0.30 4.21 8.33
N ILE A 90 -1.55 4.50 8.00
CA ILE A 90 -1.98 5.81 7.53
C ILE A 90 -2.72 6.51 8.67
N GLY A 91 -2.44 7.79 8.87
CA GLY A 91 -3.15 8.63 9.82
C GLY A 91 -2.61 8.58 11.26
N MET A 92 -1.46 7.96 11.49
CA MET A 92 -0.83 7.86 12.81
C MET A 92 0.30 8.88 12.94
N ALA A 93 0.21 9.79 13.90
CA ALA A 93 1.29 10.73 14.23
C ALA A 93 2.15 10.27 15.42
N ASP A 94 1.62 9.37 16.25
CA ASP A 94 2.28 8.84 17.45
C ASP A 94 3.27 7.71 17.14
N ASP A 95 4.05 7.32 18.15
CA ASP A 95 4.91 6.13 18.07
C ASP A 95 4.08 4.85 17.89
N PHE A 96 4.38 4.08 16.85
CA PHE A 96 3.74 2.81 16.51
C PHE A 96 4.15 1.65 17.44
N THR A 97 5.29 1.79 18.11
CA THR A 97 5.90 0.73 18.91
C THR A 97 4.97 0.14 19.99
N PRO A 98 4.20 0.93 20.77
CA PRO A 98 3.28 0.40 21.80
C PRO A 98 2.17 -0.48 21.21
N ALA A 99 1.59 -0.07 20.08
CA ALA A 99 0.54 -0.84 19.40
C ALA A 99 1.10 -2.19 18.91
N LEU A 100 2.29 -2.16 18.30
CA LEU A 100 2.96 -3.37 17.81
C LEU A 100 3.32 -4.33 18.96
N LYS A 101 3.86 -3.83 20.07
CA LYS A 101 4.15 -4.63 21.26
C LYS A 101 2.90 -5.28 21.84
N SER A 102 1.80 -4.53 21.93
CA SER A 102 0.50 -5.05 22.40
C SER A 102 0.01 -6.20 21.51
N ALA A 103 0.05 -6.01 20.18
CA ALA A 103 -0.37 -7.02 19.22
C ALA A 103 0.50 -8.29 19.28
N LEU A 104 1.81 -8.17 19.48
CA LEU A 104 2.71 -9.32 19.61
C LEU A 104 2.47 -10.10 20.90
N THR A 105 2.34 -9.40 22.03
CA THR A 105 2.05 -10.02 23.33
C THR A 105 0.70 -10.74 23.30
N HIS A 106 -0.33 -10.15 22.70
CA HIS A 106 -1.65 -10.76 22.57
C HIS A 106 -1.62 -12.07 21.76
N ASN A 107 -0.75 -12.14 20.75
CA ASN A 107 -0.54 -13.34 19.95
C ASN A 107 0.48 -14.33 20.56
N HIS A 108 0.89 -14.13 21.82
CA HIS A 108 1.90 -14.94 22.51
C HIS A 108 3.24 -15.04 21.76
N LEU A 109 3.58 -14.00 21.00
CA LEU A 109 4.84 -13.94 20.26
C LEU A 109 5.91 -13.30 21.14
N ASN A 110 6.88 -14.09 21.59
CA ASN A 110 8.06 -13.57 22.25
C ASN A 110 8.84 -12.66 21.30
N TYR A 111 9.30 -11.51 21.78
CA TYR A 111 10.05 -10.57 20.97
C TYR A 111 11.23 -9.94 21.70
N CYS A 112 12.24 -9.56 20.92
CA CYS A 112 13.39 -8.79 21.36
C CYS A 112 13.46 -7.48 20.56
N GLU A 113 13.56 -6.37 21.26
CA GLU A 113 13.62 -5.05 20.65
C GLU A 113 15.06 -4.69 20.27
N GLN A 114 15.23 -4.23 19.04
CA GLN A 114 16.42 -3.58 18.52
C GLN A 114 15.99 -2.26 17.87
N PRO A 115 16.87 -1.24 17.77
CA PRO A 115 16.50 0.02 17.13
C PRO A 115 15.90 -0.19 15.72
N GLY A 116 14.64 0.19 15.52
CA GLY A 116 13.90 0.04 14.25
C GLY A 116 13.53 -1.41 13.85
N ILE A 117 13.77 -2.40 14.71
CA ILE A 117 13.51 -3.81 14.41
C ILE A 117 13.02 -4.53 15.67
N ILE A 118 11.86 -5.18 15.58
CA ILE A 118 11.41 -6.14 16.59
C ILE A 118 11.64 -7.55 16.06
N LYS A 119 12.57 -8.30 16.67
CA LYS A 119 12.82 -9.70 16.32
C LYS A 119 11.86 -10.61 17.09
N VAL A 120 11.33 -11.64 16.43
CA VAL A 120 10.47 -12.64 17.06
C VAL A 120 11.24 -13.96 17.05
N PRO A 121 11.92 -14.38 18.13
CA PRO A 121 12.84 -15.53 18.08
C PRO A 121 12.15 -16.87 17.81
N ALA A 122 10.90 -17.03 18.25
CA ALA A 122 10.14 -18.27 18.15
C ALA A 122 9.72 -18.63 16.70
N LEU A 123 9.72 -17.65 15.79
CA LEU A 123 9.46 -17.81 14.36
C LEU A 123 10.62 -17.13 13.63
N PRO A 124 11.50 -17.82 12.88
CA PRO A 124 12.71 -17.22 12.33
C PRO A 124 12.39 -16.05 11.38
N GLY A 125 12.26 -14.86 11.97
CA GLY A 125 11.63 -13.69 11.37
C GLY A 125 11.73 -12.46 12.25
N ALA A 126 11.62 -11.30 11.61
CA ALA A 126 11.71 -10.01 12.25
C ALA A 126 10.68 -9.06 11.64
N ILE A 127 10.06 -8.25 12.48
CA ILE A 127 9.22 -7.14 12.06
C ILE A 127 10.12 -5.91 12.05
N GLY A 128 10.56 -5.50 10.87
CA GLY A 128 11.26 -4.24 10.69
C GLY A 128 10.24 -3.11 10.59
N TYR A 129 10.43 -2.03 11.34
CA TYR A 129 9.59 -0.84 11.23
C TYR A 129 10.47 0.38 11.01
N GLN A 130 10.07 1.23 10.08
CA GLN A 130 10.75 2.48 9.79
C GLN A 130 9.73 3.59 9.91
N SER A 131 9.91 4.44 10.92
CA SER A 131 9.28 5.75 10.93
C SER A 131 10.07 6.63 9.96
N LYS A 132 9.43 7.09 8.88
CA LYS A 132 10.06 8.09 8.02
C LYS A 132 9.80 9.47 8.61
N ASP A 133 10.81 10.02 9.30
CA ASP A 133 10.74 11.33 9.96
C ASP A 133 10.26 12.47 9.05
N SER A 134 10.52 12.39 7.73
CA SER A 134 10.12 13.45 6.79
C SER A 134 8.65 13.40 6.35
N LYS A 135 7.93 12.30 6.64
CA LYS A 135 6.54 12.10 6.18
C LYS A 135 5.56 11.63 7.26
N LYS A 136 6.02 11.33 8.49
CA LYS A 136 5.20 10.70 9.54
C LYS A 136 4.41 9.49 9.03
N GLU A 137 4.97 8.81 8.03
CA GLU A 137 4.43 7.56 7.52
C GLU A 137 5.16 6.44 8.24
N THR A 138 4.41 5.62 8.98
CA THR A 138 4.96 4.41 9.57
C THR A 138 4.83 3.28 8.57
N LEU A 139 5.98 2.76 8.12
CA LEU A 139 6.04 1.56 7.28
C LEU A 139 6.64 0.42 8.09
N PHE A 140 5.98 -0.73 8.09
CA PHE A 140 6.50 -1.94 8.73
C PHE A 140 6.43 -3.14 7.80
N ASN A 141 7.33 -4.09 7.99
CA ASN A 141 7.51 -5.24 7.12
C ASN A 141 7.83 -6.50 7.92
N PHE A 142 7.10 -7.58 7.65
CA PHE A 142 7.36 -8.91 8.17
C PHE A 142 8.43 -9.62 7.32
N LYS A 143 9.65 -9.70 7.86
CA LYS A 143 10.78 -10.44 7.28
C LYS A 143 10.84 -11.86 7.87
N GLY A 144 11.33 -12.83 7.09
CA GLY A 144 11.53 -14.22 7.53
C GLY A 144 10.31 -15.12 7.31
N SER A 145 10.09 -16.12 8.15
CA SER A 145 9.16 -17.22 7.87
C SER A 145 7.75 -17.06 8.48
N PHE A 146 7.30 -15.82 8.76
CA PHE A 146 5.93 -15.61 9.26
C PHE A 146 4.90 -16.20 8.29
N SER A 147 3.98 -17.01 8.82
CA SER A 147 2.83 -17.51 8.07
C SER A 147 1.85 -16.37 7.79
N THR A 148 1.05 -16.53 6.74
CA THR A 148 -0.02 -15.56 6.40
C THR A 148 -1.01 -15.39 7.55
N THR A 149 -1.33 -16.48 8.26
CA THR A 149 -2.25 -16.45 9.42
C THR A 149 -1.69 -15.62 10.57
N THR A 150 -0.42 -15.77 10.92
CA THR A 150 0.23 -14.95 11.94
C THR A 150 0.24 -13.48 11.57
N ILE A 151 0.53 -13.15 10.31
CA ILE A 151 0.52 -11.76 9.82
C ILE A 151 -0.90 -11.16 9.97
N ILE A 152 -1.94 -11.89 9.55
CA ILE A 152 -3.33 -11.45 9.66
C ILE A 152 -3.72 -11.21 11.12
N ASN A 153 -3.39 -12.13 12.02
CA ASN A 153 -3.73 -11.99 13.44
C ASN A 153 -3.05 -10.77 14.08
N VAL A 154 -1.78 -10.52 13.75
CA VAL A 154 -1.07 -9.32 14.24
C VAL A 154 -1.72 -8.05 13.70
N ILE A 155 -2.11 -8.01 12.43
CA ILE A 155 -2.79 -6.84 11.83
C ILE A 155 -4.16 -6.60 12.48
N GLN A 156 -4.96 -7.65 12.69
CA GLN A 156 -6.26 -7.52 13.36
C GLN A 156 -6.12 -6.96 14.77
N GLN A 157 -5.13 -7.42 15.53
CA GLN A 157 -4.86 -6.90 16.88
C GLN A 157 -4.38 -5.44 16.85
N LEU A 158 -3.59 -5.05 15.86
CA LEU A 158 -3.22 -3.65 15.67
C LEU A 158 -4.44 -2.77 15.36
N GLU A 159 -5.32 -3.20 14.46
CA GLU A 159 -6.55 -2.46 14.15
C GLU A 159 -7.46 -2.37 15.39
N GLN A 160 -7.58 -3.43 16.18
CA GLN A 160 -8.31 -3.41 17.45
C GLN A 160 -7.69 -2.42 18.44
N TYR A 161 -6.36 -2.37 18.53
CA TYR A 161 -5.65 -1.40 19.36
C TYR A 161 -5.97 0.05 18.94
N PHE A 162 -6.00 0.33 17.62
CA PHE A 162 -6.38 1.63 17.06
C PHE A 162 -7.82 2.05 17.36
N THR A 163 -8.71 1.10 17.64
CA THR A 163 -10.09 1.41 18.01
C THR A 163 -10.30 1.66 19.50
N THR A 164 -9.41 1.15 20.34
CA THR A 164 -9.54 1.14 21.80
C THR A 164 -8.68 2.18 22.49
N HIS A 165 -7.64 2.69 21.82
CA HIS A 165 -6.71 3.66 22.37
C HIS A 165 -6.78 4.99 21.61
N PRO A 166 -6.61 6.14 22.29
CA PRO A 166 -6.56 7.44 21.64
C PRO A 166 -5.24 7.61 20.87
N PHE A 167 -5.31 8.23 19.69
CA PHE A 167 -4.16 8.55 18.85
C PHE A 167 -4.23 9.99 18.34
N VAL A 168 -3.07 10.63 18.23
CA VAL A 168 -2.89 11.86 17.46
C VAL A 168 -2.92 11.50 15.99
N ILE A 169 -3.85 12.11 15.28
CA ILE A 169 -4.08 11.83 13.86
C ILE A 169 -3.26 12.75 12.98
N ASP A 170 -2.43 12.16 12.11
CA ASP A 170 -1.82 12.89 11.00
C ASP A 170 -2.79 12.96 9.82
N LYS A 171 -3.38 14.13 9.61
CA LYS A 171 -4.30 14.37 8.50
C LYS A 171 -3.57 14.60 7.18
N LYS A 172 -2.27 14.92 7.18
CA LYS A 172 -1.52 15.25 5.95
C LYS A 172 -1.53 14.08 4.98
N ALA A 173 -1.15 12.89 5.44
CA ALA A 173 -1.18 11.67 4.62
C ALA A 173 -2.59 11.37 4.08
N ALA A 174 -3.63 11.61 4.89
CA ALA A 174 -5.01 11.42 4.46
C ALA A 174 -5.42 12.41 3.35
N TYR A 175 -5.02 13.68 3.46
CA TYR A 175 -5.24 14.68 2.41
C TYR A 175 -4.47 14.37 1.13
N GLU A 176 -3.22 13.91 1.22
CA GLU A 176 -2.43 13.51 0.06
C GLU A 176 -3.08 12.33 -0.69
N ILE A 177 -3.57 11.33 0.05
CA ILE A 177 -4.30 10.19 -0.52
C ILE A 177 -5.62 10.64 -1.17
N CYS A 178 -6.41 11.49 -0.52
CA CYS A 178 -7.61 12.07 -1.12
C CYS A 178 -7.28 12.87 -2.38
N GLY A 179 -6.21 13.68 -2.36
CA GLY A 179 -5.76 14.46 -3.51
C GLY A 179 -5.37 13.59 -4.71
N LEU A 180 -4.61 12.52 -4.48
CA LEU A 180 -4.29 11.52 -5.51
C LEU A 180 -5.56 10.86 -6.08
N GLY A 181 -6.53 10.57 -5.21
CA GLY A 181 -7.84 10.08 -5.62
C GLY A 181 -8.58 11.06 -6.52
N MET A 182 -8.66 12.34 -6.15
CA MET A 182 -9.32 13.39 -6.94
C MET A 182 -8.65 13.59 -8.31
N ILE A 183 -7.32 13.62 -8.38
CA ILE A 183 -6.58 13.72 -9.65
C ILE A 183 -6.92 12.52 -10.55
N SER A 184 -6.91 11.31 -9.98
CA SER A 184 -7.25 10.09 -10.71
C SER A 184 -8.70 10.10 -11.21
N LEU A 185 -9.62 10.64 -10.41
CA LEU A 185 -11.03 10.80 -10.77
C LEU A 185 -11.18 11.74 -11.98
N THR A 186 -10.52 12.90 -11.94
CA THR A 186 -10.55 13.87 -13.04
C THR A 186 -10.05 13.23 -14.34
N ILE A 187 -8.87 12.57 -14.30
CA ILE A 187 -8.30 11.89 -15.47
C ILE A 187 -9.25 10.80 -15.99
N SER A 188 -9.86 10.02 -15.08
CA SER A 188 -10.82 8.99 -15.44
C SER A 188 -12.04 9.56 -16.16
N LEU A 189 -12.63 10.63 -15.64
CA LEU A 189 -13.82 11.27 -16.22
C LEU A 189 -13.47 11.87 -17.59
N THR A 190 -12.32 12.52 -17.72
CA THR A 190 -11.84 13.02 -19.01
C THR A 190 -11.74 11.89 -20.03
N LEU A 191 -11.15 10.73 -19.67
CA LEU A 191 -11.02 9.59 -20.59
C LEU A 191 -12.34 8.88 -20.94
N LEU A 192 -13.40 9.05 -20.14
CA LEU A 192 -14.73 8.47 -20.41
C LEU A 192 -15.57 9.35 -21.33
N PHE A 193 -15.45 10.68 -21.17
CA PHE A 193 -16.32 11.65 -21.84
C PHE A 193 -15.64 12.42 -22.98
N TYR A 194 -14.31 12.35 -23.11
CA TYR A 194 -13.51 12.95 -24.19
C TYR A 194 -12.58 11.90 -24.82
#